data_AF-A9KTA1-F1
#
_entry.id   AF-A9KTA1-F1
#
_cell.length_a   1.000
_cell.length_b   1.000
_cell.length_c   1.000
_cell.angle_alpha   90.00
_cell.angle_beta   90.00
_cell.angle_gamma   90.00
#
_symmetry.space_group_name_H-M   'P 1'
#
loop_
_entity.id
_entity.type
_entity.pdbx_description
1 polymer ?
#
loop_
_entity_poly.entity_id
_entity_poly.type
_entity_poly.pdbx_seq_one_letter_code
_entity_poly.pdbx_strand_id
1 'polypeptide(L)'
;MIHVTIEDISLDFITDPEVFSPSFADRGTLAMLSYVTFDNSDTLLDLGCGYGLVGIYASKVLSPARVTMCDISEKAVELSKKNAEYNQVLDELTILQSDGFRNLPVDEYSLILSNPPYHVDFSVPKHFIEESYRRLIMGGKLYMVTKRKDWYKNKIISVFGGVEIHEKDGYYIFIAQKRPKGKKLPTEKKENGLSKKLARKMKTKQH
;
A
#
# COMPACT_ATOMS: atom_id res chain seq x y z
N MET A 1 6.27 3.98 25.45
CA MET A 1 6.41 5.12 24.53
C MET A 1 7.57 4.82 23.60
N ILE A 2 7.41 5.16 22.32
CA ILE A 2 8.42 4.98 21.27
C ILE A 2 8.74 6.38 20.74
N HIS A 3 10.03 6.70 20.66
CA HIS A 3 10.53 7.91 20.03
C HIS A 3 11.06 7.57 18.65
N VAL A 4 10.63 8.29 17.63
CA VAL A 4 11.01 8.06 16.23
C VAL A 4 11.40 9.39 15.60
N THR A 5 12.49 9.41 14.85
CA THR A 5 12.82 10.56 14.00
C THR A 5 12.88 10.07 12.56
N ILE A 6 12.09 10.70 11.70
CA ILE A 6 12.05 10.42 10.26
C ILE A 6 12.43 11.73 9.57
N GLU A 7 13.57 11.71 8.88
CA GLU A 7 14.24 12.92 8.40
C GLU A 7 14.49 13.87 9.59
N ASP A 8 13.97 15.10 9.56
CA ASP A 8 14.12 16.09 10.64
C ASP A 8 12.87 16.21 11.53
N ILE A 9 11.91 15.28 11.40
CA ILE A 9 10.65 15.29 12.16
C ILE A 9 10.73 14.25 13.28
N SER A 10 10.71 14.72 14.52
CA SER A 10 10.60 13.88 15.72
C SER A 10 9.15 13.63 16.09
N LEU A 11 8.82 12.38 16.40
CA LEU A 11 7.49 11.89 16.73
C LEU A 11 7.54 10.94 17.92
N ASP A 12 6.49 11.01 18.73
CA ASP A 12 6.36 10.24 19.95
C ASP A 12 5.07 9.42 19.94
N PHE A 13 5.19 8.11 20.16
CA PHE A 13 4.06 7.21 20.10
C PHE A 13 3.87 6.47 21.43
N ILE A 14 2.68 6.64 22.01
CA ILE A 14 2.13 5.74 23.00
C ILE A 14 1.76 4.44 22.27
N THR A 15 2.17 3.32 22.85
CA THR A 15 1.88 1.98 22.31
C THR A 15 1.19 1.12 23.34
N ASP A 16 0.56 0.05 22.85
CA ASP A 16 -0.18 -0.91 23.64
C ASP A 16 0.25 -2.33 23.21
N PRO A 17 0.46 -3.31 24.12
CA PRO A 17 0.86 -4.67 23.75
C PRO A 17 -0.06 -5.35 22.73
N GLU A 18 -1.33 -4.93 22.63
CA GLU A 18 -2.31 -5.52 21.72
C GLU A 18 -2.22 -4.97 20.28
N VAL A 19 -1.42 -3.94 20.01
CA VAL A 19 -1.24 -3.38 18.66
C VAL A 19 0.03 -3.90 17.98
N PHE A 20 0.07 -3.80 16.65
CA PHE A 20 1.24 -4.22 15.86
C PHE A 20 2.48 -3.38 16.20
N SER A 21 3.62 -4.07 16.35
CA SER A 21 4.94 -3.51 16.71
C SER A 21 4.90 -2.60 17.96
N PRO A 22 4.54 -3.14 19.15
CA PRO A 22 4.30 -2.33 20.34
C PRO A 22 5.58 -1.76 20.98
N SER A 23 6.75 -2.28 20.63
CA SER A 23 8.02 -1.95 21.30
C SER A 23 8.96 -1.06 20.49
N PHE A 24 8.76 -0.94 19.17
CA PHE A 24 9.59 -0.14 18.28
C PHE A 24 8.81 0.24 17.02
N ALA A 25 9.25 1.29 16.33
CA ALA A 25 8.73 1.61 15.00
C ALA A 25 9.01 0.47 14.02
N ASP A 26 7.97 -0.05 13.35
CA ASP A 26 8.15 -1.16 12.42
C ASP A 26 9.14 -0.79 11.32
N ARG A 27 10.16 -1.62 11.14
CA ARG A 27 11.24 -1.39 10.18
C ARG A 27 10.72 -1.40 8.74
N GLY A 28 9.70 -2.20 8.44
CA GLY A 28 9.04 -2.21 7.14
C GLY A 28 8.37 -0.87 6.86
N THR A 29 7.60 -0.35 7.81
CA THR A 29 6.99 0.98 7.71
C THR A 29 8.03 2.08 7.48
N LEU A 30 9.13 2.09 8.24
CA LEU A 30 10.21 3.08 8.05
C LEU A 30 10.90 2.93 6.69
N ALA A 31 11.15 1.69 6.25
CA ALA A 31 11.70 1.42 4.93
C ALA A 31 10.77 1.93 3.82
N MET A 32 9.46 1.72 3.94
CA MET A 32 8.46 2.25 3.01
C MET A 32 8.50 3.77 2.93
N LEU A 33 8.46 4.46 4.08
CA LEU A 33 8.43 5.92 4.15
C LEU A 33 9.67 6.55 3.49
N SER A 34 10.84 5.89 3.55
CA SER A 34 12.05 6.39 2.87
C SER A 34 12.01 6.40 1.34
N TYR A 35 10.97 5.83 0.72
CA TYR A 35 10.73 5.87 -0.73
C TYR A 35 9.49 6.70 -1.11
N VAL A 36 8.76 7.25 -0.13
CA VAL A 36 7.61 8.11 -0.38
C VAL A 36 8.10 9.51 -0.69
N THR A 37 7.55 10.13 -1.73
CA THR A 37 7.74 11.55 -2.00
C THR A 37 6.39 12.21 -1.86
N PHE A 38 6.32 13.21 -0.98
CA PHE A 38 5.11 13.99 -0.73
C PHE A 38 5.15 15.29 -1.55
N ASP A 39 4.02 15.61 -2.16
CA ASP A 39 3.71 16.94 -2.68
C ASP A 39 2.68 17.61 -1.75
N ASN A 40 2.77 18.92 -1.54
CA ASN A 40 1.84 19.66 -0.67
C ASN A 40 0.36 19.52 -1.10
N SER A 41 0.11 19.18 -2.36
CA SER A 41 -1.21 18.91 -2.91
C SER A 41 -1.71 17.47 -2.72
N ASP A 42 -0.91 16.58 -2.12
CA ASP A 42 -1.31 15.19 -1.94
C ASP A 42 -2.47 15.03 -0.95
N THR A 43 -3.36 14.08 -1.23
CA THR A 43 -4.35 13.56 -0.29
C THR A 43 -4.01 12.11 0.00
N LEU A 44 -3.84 11.77 1.29
CA LEU A 44 -3.27 10.51 1.72
C LEU A 44 -4.28 9.66 2.49
N LEU A 45 -4.29 8.36 2.19
CA LEU A 45 -4.90 7.32 3.01
C LEU A 45 -3.82 6.42 3.63
N ASP A 46 -3.79 6.34 4.96
CA ASP A 46 -3.05 5.35 5.73
C ASP A 46 -3.97 4.16 6.06
N LEU A 47 -3.77 3.06 5.34
CA LEU A 47 -4.65 1.89 5.34
C LEU A 47 -4.10 0.78 6.24
N GLY A 48 -4.77 0.56 7.37
CA GLY A 48 -4.28 -0.27 8.47
C GLY A 48 -3.31 0.51 9.34
N CYS A 49 -3.75 1.65 9.87
CA CYS A 49 -2.88 2.65 10.49
C CYS A 49 -2.22 2.21 11.81
N GLY A 50 -2.74 1.17 12.47
CA GLY A 50 -2.19 0.69 13.74
C GLY A 50 -2.20 1.79 14.81
N TYR A 51 -1.05 2.08 15.43
CA TYR A 51 -0.92 3.19 16.38
C TYR A 51 -0.66 4.56 15.71
N GLY A 52 -0.61 4.60 14.37
CA GLY A 52 -0.69 5.84 13.60
C GLY A 52 0.62 6.37 13.03
N LEU A 53 1.70 5.58 12.99
CA LEU A 53 3.03 6.05 12.56
C LEU A 53 3.01 6.75 11.20
N VAL A 54 2.41 6.13 10.18
CA VAL A 54 2.41 6.64 8.80
C VAL A 54 1.56 7.91 8.70
N GLY A 55 0.30 7.84 9.12
CA GLY A 55 -0.61 8.98 9.03
C GLY A 55 -0.14 10.20 9.84
N ILE A 56 0.35 10.01 11.08
CA ILE A 56 0.80 11.11 11.92
C ILE A 56 2.07 11.77 11.36
N TYR A 57 3.02 10.98 10.84
CA TYR A 57 4.17 11.53 10.13
C TYR A 57 3.74 12.29 8.87
N ALA A 58 2.85 11.71 8.07
CA ALA A 58 2.32 12.37 6.88
C ALA A 58 1.62 13.70 7.22
N SER A 59 0.90 13.78 8.34
CA SER A 59 0.27 15.03 8.82
C SER A 59 1.25 16.11 9.30
N LYS A 60 2.52 15.77 9.53
CA LYS A 60 3.59 16.76 9.77
C LYS A 60 4.22 17.28 8.49
N VAL A 61 4.26 16.46 7.45
CA VAL A 61 4.81 16.81 6.13
C VAL A 61 3.75 17.52 5.27
N LEU A 62 2.52 17.04 5.33
CA LEU A 62 1.33 17.58 4.69
C LEU A 62 0.49 18.38 5.70
N SER A 63 -0.64 18.94 5.27
CA SER A 63 -1.67 19.43 6.18
C SER A 63 -2.48 18.23 6.75
N PRO A 64 -2.79 18.19 8.07
CA PRO A 64 -3.61 17.15 8.68
C PRO A 64 -4.96 16.91 7.98
N ALA A 65 -5.61 17.97 7.47
CA ALA A 65 -6.86 17.90 6.71
C ALA A 65 -6.79 17.04 5.44
N ARG A 66 -5.58 16.76 4.95
CA ARG A 66 -5.36 15.96 3.73
C ARG A 66 -5.08 14.49 4.03
N VAL A 67 -5.03 14.10 5.30
CA VAL A 67 -4.69 12.76 5.74
C VAL A 67 -5.93 12.08 6.31
N THR A 68 -6.18 10.86 5.83
CA THR A 68 -7.15 9.93 6.41
C THR A 68 -6.40 8.71 6.92
N MET A 69 -6.73 8.28 8.13
CA MET A 69 -6.21 7.06 8.74
C MET A 69 -7.37 6.13 9.05
N CYS A 70 -7.23 4.85 8.71
CA CYS A 70 -8.21 3.86 9.10
C CYS A 70 -7.61 2.53 9.53
N ASP A 71 -8.27 1.88 10.47
CA ASP A 71 -7.97 0.52 10.91
C ASP A 71 -9.27 -0.23 11.23
N ILE A 72 -9.24 -1.56 11.14
CA ILE A 72 -10.38 -2.40 11.54
C ILE A 72 -10.49 -2.50 13.06
N SER A 73 -9.37 -2.37 13.77
CA SER A 73 -9.28 -2.42 15.22
C SER A 73 -9.68 -1.08 15.84
N GLU A 74 -10.77 -1.09 16.62
CA GLU A 74 -11.19 0.07 17.41
C GLU A 74 -10.09 0.54 18.36
N LYS A 75 -9.34 -0.39 18.96
CA LYS A 75 -8.20 -0.10 19.83
C LYS A 75 -7.07 0.63 19.08
N ALA A 76 -6.76 0.22 17.85
CA ALA A 76 -5.79 0.89 17.01
C ALA A 76 -6.22 2.33 16.69
N VAL A 77 -7.51 2.53 16.39
CA VAL A 77 -8.10 3.86 16.15
C VAL A 77 -8.02 4.75 17.40
N GLU A 78 -8.38 4.22 18.57
CA GLU A 78 -8.29 4.95 19.84
C GLU A 78 -6.83 5.38 20.11
N LEU A 79 -5.88 4.47 19.93
CA LEU A 79 -4.47 4.74 20.15
C LEU A 79 -3.91 5.74 19.12
N SER A 80 -4.31 5.62 17.86
CA SER A 80 -3.95 6.59 16.80
C SER A 80 -4.45 8.00 17.14
N LYS A 81 -5.68 8.14 17.67
CA LYS A 81 -6.20 9.45 18.11
C LYS A 81 -5.38 10.04 19.26
N LYS A 82 -5.04 9.23 20.27
CA LYS A 82 -4.17 9.65 21.38
C LYS A 82 -2.79 10.10 20.88
N ASN A 83 -2.21 9.36 19.95
CA ASN A 83 -0.92 9.72 19.37
C ASN A 83 -0.99 10.96 18.49
N ALA A 84 -2.08 11.15 17.74
CA ALA A 84 -2.28 12.35 16.95
C ALA A 84 -2.42 13.60 17.83
N GLU A 85 -3.11 13.49 18.97
CA GLU A 85 -3.20 14.55 19.97
C GLU A 85 -1.82 14.85 20.57
N TYR A 86 -1.10 13.81 20.98
CA TYR A 86 0.24 13.93 21.56
C TYR A 86 1.23 14.62 20.60
N ASN A 87 1.14 14.29 19.31
CA ASN A 87 1.97 14.90 18.26
C ASN A 87 1.37 16.20 17.70
N GLN A 88 0.28 16.73 18.26
CA GLN A 88 -0.32 18.01 17.85
C GLN A 88 -0.70 18.03 16.36
N VAL A 89 -1.32 16.96 15.88
CA VAL A 89 -1.85 16.84 14.50
C VAL A 89 -3.28 16.34 14.47
N LEU A 90 -3.95 16.22 15.62
CA LEU A 90 -5.33 15.71 15.68
C LEU A 90 -6.33 16.66 15.01
N ASP A 91 -6.09 17.97 15.09
CA ASP A 91 -6.96 18.97 14.48
C ASP A 91 -7.01 18.75 12.96
N GLU A 92 -8.22 18.61 12.41
CA GLU A 92 -8.52 18.31 11.00
C GLU A 92 -8.10 16.93 10.48
N LEU A 93 -7.30 16.15 11.22
CA LEU A 93 -6.94 14.79 10.84
C LEU A 93 -8.12 13.84 10.99
N THR A 94 -8.42 13.09 9.92
CA THR A 94 -9.50 12.10 9.96
C THR A 94 -8.97 10.72 10.38
N ILE A 95 -9.42 10.22 11.53
CA ILE A 95 -9.08 8.88 12.04
C ILE A 95 -10.37 8.11 12.35
N LEU A 96 -10.59 7.00 11.66
CA LEU A 96 -11.83 6.23 11.76
C LEU A 96 -11.63 4.72 11.79
N GLN A 97 -12.61 4.01 12.37
CA GLN A 97 -12.69 2.57 12.25
C GLN A 97 -13.33 2.19 10.91
N SER A 98 -12.64 1.35 10.14
CA SER A 98 -13.11 0.89 8.84
C SER A 98 -12.57 -0.50 8.51
N ASP A 99 -13.43 -1.36 7.97
CA ASP A 99 -12.99 -2.58 7.28
C ASP A 99 -12.52 -2.19 5.87
N GLY A 100 -11.22 -1.87 5.77
CA GLY A 100 -10.61 -1.36 4.55
C GLY A 100 -11.28 -0.04 4.11
N PHE A 101 -11.87 -0.06 2.91
CA PHE A 101 -12.39 1.15 2.25
C PHE A 101 -13.86 1.47 2.56
N ARG A 102 -14.55 0.69 3.39
CA ARG A 102 -16.01 0.76 3.54
C ARG A 102 -16.53 2.09 4.08
N ASN A 103 -15.83 2.70 5.05
CA ASN A 103 -16.34 3.86 5.79
C ASN A 103 -15.58 5.17 5.46
N LEU A 104 -14.82 5.22 4.37
CA LEU A 104 -13.97 6.38 4.08
C LEU A 104 -14.78 7.62 3.66
N PRO A 105 -14.39 8.83 4.12
CA PRO A 105 -15.15 10.05 3.90
C PRO A 105 -14.99 10.66 2.51
N VAL A 106 -13.94 10.27 1.77
CA VAL A 106 -13.63 10.77 0.43
C VAL A 106 -13.48 9.62 -0.55
N ASP A 107 -13.81 9.93 -1.81
CA ASP A 107 -13.81 8.94 -2.88
C ASP A 107 -12.43 8.75 -3.52
N GLU A 108 -11.59 9.79 -3.52
CA GLU A 108 -10.32 9.78 -4.24
C GLU A 108 -9.13 10.31 -3.43
N TYR A 109 -8.00 9.59 -3.52
CA TYR A 109 -6.71 9.91 -2.90
C TYR A 109 -5.61 10.02 -3.95
N SER A 110 -4.58 10.84 -3.71
CA SER A 110 -3.36 10.81 -4.53
C SER A 110 -2.34 9.79 -4.04
N LEU A 111 -2.34 9.49 -2.73
CA LEU A 111 -1.46 8.52 -2.10
C LEU A 111 -2.27 7.54 -1.24
N ILE A 112 -1.97 6.25 -1.37
CA ILE A 112 -2.43 5.22 -0.43
C ILE A 112 -1.22 4.44 0.06
N LEU A 113 -1.01 4.40 1.37
CA LEU A 113 0.10 3.72 2.02
C LEU A 113 -0.45 2.56 2.87
N SER A 114 0.22 1.41 2.87
CA SER A 114 -0.19 0.29 3.71
C SER A 114 0.97 -0.66 4.05
N ASN A 115 1.03 -1.06 5.33
CA ASN A 115 1.81 -2.19 5.81
C ASN A 115 0.84 -3.29 6.25
N PRO A 116 0.35 -4.13 5.31
CA PRO A 116 -0.72 -5.08 5.60
C PRO A 116 -0.25 -6.23 6.51
N PRO A 117 -1.17 -6.86 7.26
CA PRO A 117 -0.84 -7.96 8.16
C PRO A 117 -0.22 -9.15 7.41
N TYR A 118 0.82 -9.74 7.99
CA TYR A 118 1.64 -10.78 7.37
C TYR A 118 1.10 -12.21 7.51
N HIS A 119 0.29 -12.45 8.54
CA HIS A 119 -0.03 -13.81 9.03
C HIS A 119 -1.38 -14.37 8.56
N VAL A 120 -2.22 -13.54 7.96
CA VAL A 120 -3.52 -13.95 7.40
C VAL A 120 -3.35 -14.42 5.96
N ASP A 121 -4.36 -15.11 5.44
CA ASP A 121 -4.43 -15.38 4.01
C ASP A 121 -4.34 -14.09 3.17
N PHE A 122 -4.14 -14.23 1.87
CA PHE A 122 -3.95 -13.09 0.98
C PHE A 122 -5.21 -12.27 0.70
N SER A 123 -6.35 -12.54 1.34
CA SER A 123 -7.62 -11.83 1.07
C SER A 123 -7.54 -10.33 1.40
N VAL A 124 -6.98 -9.97 2.56
CA VAL A 124 -6.85 -8.57 3.01
C VAL A 124 -5.91 -7.79 2.07
N PRO A 125 -4.66 -8.22 1.82
CA PRO A 125 -3.80 -7.56 0.85
C PRO A 125 -4.41 -7.48 -0.55
N LYS A 126 -5.14 -8.53 -0.98
CA LYS A 126 -5.80 -8.54 -2.30
C LYS A 126 -6.84 -7.44 -2.39
N HIS A 127 -7.71 -7.35 -1.38
CA HIS A 127 -8.73 -6.31 -1.30
C HIS A 127 -8.10 -4.92 -1.28
N PHE A 128 -7.03 -4.75 -0.48
CA PHE A 128 -6.32 -3.49 -0.39
C PHE A 128 -5.76 -3.03 -1.73
N ILE A 129 -5.10 -3.91 -2.48
CA ILE A 129 -4.55 -3.59 -3.80
C ILE A 129 -5.67 -3.25 -4.81
N GLU A 130 -6.75 -4.03 -4.84
CA GLU A 130 -7.86 -3.85 -5.79
C GLU A 130 -8.59 -2.52 -5.56
N GLU A 131 -8.95 -2.21 -4.31
CA GLU A 131 -9.68 -1.00 -3.99
C GLU A 131 -8.79 0.25 -4.01
N SER A 132 -7.50 0.13 -3.70
CA SER A 132 -6.54 1.23 -3.88
C SER A 132 -6.54 1.73 -5.32
N TYR A 133 -6.56 0.82 -6.31
CA TYR A 133 -6.64 1.25 -7.71
C TYR A 133 -7.93 2.02 -8.04
N ARG A 134 -9.05 1.64 -7.42
CA ARG A 134 -10.32 2.34 -7.62
C ARG A 134 -10.28 3.74 -7.02
N ARG A 135 -9.77 3.85 -5.80
CA ARG A 135 -9.76 5.05 -4.96
C ARG A 135 -8.59 6.00 -5.23
N LEU A 136 -7.60 5.61 -6.02
CA LEU A 136 -6.56 6.54 -6.45
C LEU A 136 -7.08 7.45 -7.56
N ILE A 137 -6.68 8.73 -7.56
CA ILE A 137 -6.80 9.57 -8.75
C ILE A 137 -5.89 9.05 -9.87
N MET A 138 -6.12 9.53 -11.09
CA MET A 138 -5.19 9.29 -12.19
C MET A 138 -3.81 9.88 -11.86
N GLY A 139 -2.76 9.05 -11.99
CA GLY A 139 -1.41 9.42 -11.60
C GLY A 139 -1.08 9.19 -10.12
N GLY A 140 -2.09 8.93 -9.27
CA GLY A 140 -1.92 8.60 -7.86
C GLY A 140 -1.21 7.27 -7.65
N LYS A 141 -0.63 7.07 -6.47
CA LYS A 141 0.27 5.95 -6.16
C LYS A 141 -0.16 5.16 -4.94
N LEU A 142 -0.08 3.83 -5.07
CA LEU A 142 -0.07 2.88 -3.97
C LEU A 142 1.38 2.61 -3.55
N TYR A 143 1.64 2.75 -2.25
CA TYR A 143 2.85 2.31 -1.57
C TYR A 143 2.49 1.17 -0.63
N MET A 144 3.17 0.04 -0.78
CA MET A 144 2.92 -1.13 0.07
C MET A 144 4.22 -1.80 0.44
N VAL A 145 4.37 -2.21 1.71
CA VAL A 145 5.57 -2.89 2.19
C VAL A 145 5.25 -4.28 2.71
N THR A 146 6.11 -5.26 2.39
CA THR A 146 5.97 -6.61 2.90
C THR A 146 7.26 -7.44 2.79
N LYS A 147 7.38 -8.54 3.55
CA LYS A 147 8.47 -9.52 3.42
C LYS A 147 8.27 -10.52 2.26
N ARG A 148 7.08 -10.55 1.64
CA ARG A 148 6.74 -11.51 0.57
C ARG A 148 6.71 -10.83 -0.80
N LYS A 149 7.53 -11.30 -1.74
CA LYS A 149 7.70 -10.65 -3.05
C LYS A 149 6.66 -11.05 -4.10
N ASP A 150 6.65 -12.32 -4.48
CA ASP A 150 6.11 -12.73 -5.78
C ASP A 150 4.59 -12.59 -5.90
N TRP A 151 3.86 -12.93 -4.84
CA TRP A 151 2.40 -12.80 -4.84
C TRP A 151 1.99 -11.32 -4.98
N TYR A 152 2.60 -10.43 -4.20
CA TYR A 152 2.32 -9.00 -4.23
C TYR A 152 2.71 -8.38 -5.58
N LYS A 153 3.90 -8.71 -6.10
CA LYS A 153 4.32 -8.31 -7.45
C LYS A 153 3.28 -8.69 -8.49
N ASN A 154 2.90 -9.96 -8.55
CA ASN A 154 1.96 -10.46 -9.56
C ASN A 154 0.57 -9.84 -9.39
N LYS A 155 0.11 -9.69 -8.15
CA LYS A 155 -1.19 -9.10 -7.86
C LYS A 155 -1.24 -7.62 -8.25
N ILE A 156 -0.25 -6.84 -7.87
CA ILE A 156 -0.18 -5.41 -8.21
C ILE A 156 -0.07 -5.23 -9.73
N ILE A 157 0.78 -6.00 -10.42
CA ILE A 157 0.86 -5.96 -11.90
C ILE A 157 -0.51 -6.26 -12.53
N SER A 158 -1.25 -7.23 -12.01
CA SER A 158 -2.59 -7.58 -12.55
C SER A 158 -3.61 -6.44 -12.45
N VAL A 159 -3.46 -5.55 -11.46
CA VAL A 159 -4.40 -4.45 -11.18
C VAL A 159 -3.92 -3.14 -11.80
N PHE A 160 -2.65 -2.78 -11.60
CA PHE A 160 -2.05 -1.50 -12.00
C PHE A 160 -1.35 -1.54 -13.37
N GLY A 161 -1.06 -2.74 -13.91
CA GLY A 161 -0.33 -2.92 -15.17
C GLY A 161 1.20 -2.77 -15.05
N GLY A 162 1.70 -2.39 -13.88
CA GLY A 162 3.14 -2.26 -13.59
C GLY A 162 3.36 -1.98 -12.11
N VAL A 163 4.58 -2.27 -11.64
CA VAL A 163 5.01 -2.01 -10.26
C VAL A 163 6.52 -1.81 -10.22
N GLU A 164 6.95 -0.80 -9.50
CA GLU A 164 8.34 -0.60 -9.10
C GLU A 164 8.56 -1.29 -7.75
N ILE A 165 9.70 -1.97 -7.59
CA ILE A 165 9.99 -2.78 -6.40
C ILE A 165 11.39 -2.45 -5.91
N HIS A 166 11.48 -2.02 -4.66
CA HIS A 166 12.73 -1.83 -3.92
C HIS A 166 12.87 -2.87 -2.82
N GLU A 167 14.10 -3.11 -2.38
CA GLU A 167 14.41 -3.98 -1.25
C GLU A 167 15.24 -3.19 -0.23
N LYS A 168 14.79 -3.16 1.02
CA LYS A 168 15.47 -2.47 2.12
C LYS A 168 15.17 -3.15 3.44
N ASP A 169 16.20 -3.40 4.24
CA ASP A 169 16.12 -4.02 5.56
C ASP A 169 15.36 -5.37 5.61
N GLY A 170 15.41 -6.13 4.50
CA GLY A 170 14.70 -7.41 4.36
C GLY A 170 13.20 -7.29 4.04
N TYR A 171 12.74 -6.09 3.67
CA TYR A 171 11.39 -5.82 3.19
C TYR A 171 11.40 -5.42 1.71
N TYR A 172 10.33 -5.78 1.01
CA TYR A 172 10.03 -5.31 -0.34
C TYR A 172 9.06 -4.14 -0.28
N ILE A 173 9.42 -3.04 -0.93
CA ILE A 173 8.61 -1.83 -1.07
C ILE A 173 8.08 -1.80 -2.48
N PHE A 174 6.76 -1.82 -2.63
CA PHE A 174 6.05 -1.78 -3.90
C PHE A 174 5.49 -0.39 -4.13
N ILE A 175 5.76 0.18 -5.31
CA ILE A 175 5.22 1.47 -5.74
C ILE A 175 4.47 1.25 -7.05
N ALA A 176 3.16 1.51 -7.05
CA ALA A 176 2.31 1.31 -8.21
C ALA A 176 1.46 2.54 -8.50
N GLN A 177 1.46 2.99 -9.75
CA GLN A 177 0.76 4.20 -10.16
C GLN A 177 -0.52 3.86 -10.91
N LYS A 178 -1.64 4.48 -10.56
CA LYS A 178 -2.88 4.39 -11.36
C LYS A 178 -2.66 5.11 -12.69
N ARG A 179 -2.61 4.33 -13.76
CA ARG A 179 -2.44 4.81 -15.13
C ARG A 179 -3.67 4.45 -15.96
N PRO A 180 -3.92 5.15 -17.08
CA PRO A 180 -4.96 4.75 -18.01
C PRO A 180 -4.63 3.34 -18.44
N LYS A 181 -5.62 2.44 -18.48
CA LYS A 181 -5.41 1.14 -19.10
C LYS A 181 -5.04 1.40 -20.56
N GLY A 182 -3.75 1.30 -20.89
CA GLY A 182 -3.33 1.31 -22.28
C GLY A 182 -4.13 0.23 -23.01
N LYS A 183 -4.60 0.53 -24.23
CA LYS A 183 -4.96 -0.53 -25.17
C LYS A 183 -3.83 -1.54 -25.10
N LYS A 184 -4.13 -2.82 -24.83
CA LYS A 184 -3.13 -3.89 -24.90
C LYS A 184 -2.29 -3.62 -26.14
N LEU A 185 -1.00 -3.34 -25.96
CA LEU A 185 -0.05 -3.44 -27.07
C LEU A 185 -0.34 -4.80 -27.72
N PRO A 186 -0.47 -4.89 -29.05
CA PRO A 186 -0.72 -6.16 -29.70
C PRO A 186 0.36 -7.10 -29.17
N THR A 187 -0.06 -8.13 -28.43
CA THR A 187 0.82 -9.23 -28.06
C THR A 187 1.49 -9.64 -29.36
N GLU A 188 2.81 -9.56 -29.43
CA GLU A 188 3.56 -10.20 -30.52
C GLU A 188 2.93 -11.57 -30.71
N LYS A 189 2.38 -11.80 -31.90
CA LYS A 189 1.92 -13.11 -32.29
C LYS A 189 3.13 -13.99 -32.07
N LYS A 190 3.09 -14.87 -31.05
CA LYS A 190 3.99 -16.02 -31.02
C LYS A 190 3.87 -16.65 -32.39
N GLU A 191 4.96 -16.62 -33.16
CA GLU A 191 5.04 -17.35 -34.41
C GLU A 191 4.52 -18.75 -34.15
N ASN A 192 3.51 -19.14 -34.93
CA ASN A 192 2.86 -20.43 -34.84
C ASN A 192 3.90 -21.52 -35.16
N GLY A 193 4.62 -21.98 -34.14
CA GLY A 193 5.23 -23.30 -34.16
C GLY A 193 4.10 -24.32 -34.30
N LEU A 194 4.10 -25.03 -35.43
CA LEU A 194 3.15 -26.10 -35.74
C LEU A 194 2.86 -26.96 -34.50
N SER A 195 1.58 -27.01 -34.10
CA SER A 195 1.13 -27.92 -33.05
C SER A 195 1.62 -29.33 -33.34
N LYS A 196 2.17 -30.02 -32.32
CA LYS A 196 2.66 -31.41 -32.40
C LYS A 196 1.64 -32.37 -33.03
N LYS A 197 0.36 -32.02 -33.03
CA LYS A 197 -0.74 -32.77 -33.67
C LYS A 197 -0.72 -32.71 -35.20
N LEU A 198 -0.26 -31.61 -35.81
CA LEU A 198 -0.14 -31.45 -37.27
C LEU A 198 1.14 -32.10 -37.83
N ALA A 199 2.26 -31.99 -37.10
CA ALA A 199 3.52 -32.63 -37.50
C ALA A 199 3.42 -34.17 -37.59
N ARG A 200 2.61 -34.79 -36.73
CA ARG A 200 2.38 -36.25 -36.75
C ARG A 200 1.53 -36.70 -37.94
N LYS A 201 0.66 -35.84 -38.48
CA LYS A 201 -0.22 -36.15 -39.62
C LYS A 201 0.49 -36.07 -40.98
N MET A 202 1.60 -35.33 -41.07
CA MET A 202 2.40 -35.21 -42.29
C MET A 202 3.43 -36.34 -42.45
N LYS A 203 3.89 -36.98 -41.37
CA LYS A 203 4.78 -38.16 -41.44
C LYS A 203 4.09 -39.44 -41.91
N THR A 204 2.76 -39.47 -41.99
CA THR A 204 1.99 -40.68 -42.36
C THR A 204 1.55 -40.71 -43.83
N LYS A 205 1.97 -39.74 -44.65
CA LYS A 205 1.62 -39.65 -46.09
C LYS A 205 2.79 -39.89 -47.04
N GLN A 206 3.91 -40.45 -46.56
CA GLN A 206 5.08 -40.78 -47.39
C GLN A 206 5.42 -42.29 -47.45
N HIS A 207 4.46 -43.16 -47.12
CA HIS A 207 4.49 -44.56 -47.49
C HIS A 207 3.16 -44.96 -48.11
#